data_AF-A0A5J9TVI7-F1
#
_entry.id   AF-A0A5J9TVI7-F1
#
_cell.length_a   1.000
_cell.length_b   1.000
_cell.length_c   1.000
_cell.angle_alpha   90.00
_cell.angle_beta   90.00
_cell.angle_gamma   90.00
#
_symmetry.space_group_name_H-M   'P 1'
#
loop_
_entity.id
_entity.type
_entity.pdbx_description
1 polymer ?
#
loop_
_entity_poly.entity_id
_entity_poly.type
_entity_poly.pdbx_seq_one_letter_code
_entity_poly.pdbx_strand_id
1 'polypeptide(L)'
;MEQISEAAAAGKVVDVGELLGSYTNDLACRAVMGESFRSEGRNKLFRKLVADTSPVISGFNVEEFFPFLARFGVISKLVRTKSERLQRRWDELLDRLIEDHDNESSAAEASDAMGGDDFIHVLLSFRHEYGLTREHMKAILLVSVLI
;
A
#
# COMPACT_ATOMS: atom_id res chain seq x y z
N MET A 1 -9.90 -20.04 5.36
CA MET A 1 -10.86 -21.11 5.68
C MET A 1 -10.55 -21.76 7.03
N GLU A 2 -9.29 -22.07 7.33
CA GLU A 2 -8.90 -22.70 8.61
C GLU A 2 -9.29 -21.89 9.86
N GLN A 3 -9.04 -20.56 9.86
CA GLN A 3 -9.48 -19.67 10.95
C GLN A 3 -11.01 -19.61 11.11
N ILE A 4 -11.76 -19.73 10.00
CA ILE A 4 -13.23 -19.73 10.02
C ILE A 4 -13.73 -21.06 10.58
N SER A 5 -13.17 -22.19 10.14
CA SER A 5 -13.53 -23.51 10.65
C SER A 5 -13.16 -23.68 12.12
N GLU A 6 -12.05 -23.12 12.56
CA GLU A 6 -11.60 -23.16 13.95
C GLU A 6 -12.49 -22.29 14.85
N ALA A 7 -12.81 -21.06 14.42
CA ALA A 7 -13.75 -20.21 15.13
C ALA A 7 -15.17 -20.80 15.18
N ALA A 8 -15.62 -21.44 14.10
CA ALA A 8 -16.90 -22.15 14.04
C ALA A 8 -16.92 -23.38 14.98
N ALA A 9 -15.84 -24.16 15.01
CA ALA A 9 -15.69 -25.30 15.93
C ALA A 9 -15.66 -24.84 17.40
N ALA A 10 -15.10 -23.67 17.68
CA ALA A 10 -15.07 -23.06 19.00
C ALA A 10 -16.34 -22.27 19.36
N GLY A 11 -17.33 -22.15 18.46
CA GLY A 11 -18.53 -21.33 18.66
C GLY A 11 -18.25 -19.83 18.88
N LYS A 12 -17.11 -19.34 18.39
CA LYS A 12 -16.63 -17.97 18.63
C LYS A 12 -17.23 -17.00 17.60
N VAL A 13 -17.63 -15.82 18.07
CA VAL A 13 -18.06 -14.73 17.19
C VAL A 13 -16.88 -14.26 16.35
N VAL A 14 -17.08 -14.16 15.03
CA VAL A 14 -16.09 -13.69 14.07
C VAL A 14 -16.54 -12.35 13.49
N ASP A 15 -15.65 -11.36 13.52
CA ASP A 15 -15.84 -10.12 12.77
C ASP A 15 -15.52 -10.38 11.29
N VAL A 16 -16.57 -10.51 10.50
CA VAL A 16 -16.47 -10.80 9.06
C VAL A 16 -15.87 -9.61 8.30
N GLY A 17 -16.08 -8.38 8.76
CA GLY A 17 -15.53 -7.17 8.14
C GLY A 17 -14.02 -7.09 8.33
N GLU A 18 -13.52 -7.35 9.54
CA GLU A 18 -12.08 -7.42 9.78
C GLU A 18 -11.44 -8.58 8.99
N LEU A 19 -12.10 -9.74 8.96
CA LEU A 19 -11.57 -10.91 8.27
C LEU A 19 -11.46 -10.69 6.76
N LEU A 20 -12.54 -10.23 6.11
CA LEU A 20 -12.54 -9.91 4.68
C LEU A 20 -11.58 -8.77 4.37
N GLY A 21 -11.57 -7.71 5.18
CA GLY A 21 -10.63 -6.60 5.01
C GLY A 21 -9.17 -7.06 5.06
N SER A 22 -8.83 -7.96 5.99
CA SER A 22 -7.48 -8.52 6.09
C SER A 22 -7.12 -9.40 4.88
N TYR A 23 -8.08 -10.16 4.37
CA TYR A 23 -7.90 -11.04 3.21
C TYR A 23 -7.73 -10.24 1.91
N THR A 24 -8.60 -9.26 1.65
CA THR A 24 -8.50 -8.38 0.48
C THR A 24 -7.19 -7.60 0.50
N ASN A 25 -6.78 -7.10 1.67
CA ASN A 25 -5.50 -6.43 1.81
C ASN A 25 -4.32 -7.38 1.53
N ASP A 26 -4.34 -8.62 2.03
CA ASP A 26 -3.28 -9.60 1.73
C ASP A 26 -3.23 -9.97 0.24
N LEU A 27 -4.39 -10.10 -0.41
CA LEU A 27 -4.48 -10.37 -1.85
C LEU A 27 -3.92 -9.22 -2.68
N ALA A 28 -4.33 -7.98 -2.38
CA ALA A 28 -3.83 -6.78 -3.06
C ALA A 28 -2.32 -6.62 -2.84
N CYS A 29 -1.82 -6.83 -1.62
CA CYS A 29 -0.38 -6.82 -1.33
C CYS A 29 0.38 -7.82 -2.19
N ARG A 30 -0.10 -9.07 -2.31
CA ARG A 30 0.57 -10.10 -3.11
C ARG A 30 0.57 -9.79 -4.59
N ALA A 31 -0.55 -9.28 -5.11
CA ALA A 31 -0.66 -8.92 -6.53
C ALA A 31 0.26 -7.74 -6.88
N VAL A 32 0.34 -6.74 -5.99
CA VAL A 32 1.10 -5.52 -6.23
C VAL A 32 2.59 -5.67 -5.90
N MET A 33 2.94 -6.43 -4.85
CA MET A 33 4.28 -6.43 -4.23
C MET A 33 4.93 -7.82 -4.14
N GLY A 34 4.31 -8.85 -4.72
CA GLY A 34 4.84 -10.20 -4.74
C GLY A 34 4.81 -10.93 -3.38
N GLU A 35 5.27 -12.19 -3.38
CA GLU A 35 5.31 -13.02 -2.17
C GLU A 35 6.43 -12.60 -1.18
N SER A 36 7.51 -11.99 -1.68
CA SER A 36 8.65 -11.49 -0.91
C SER A 36 8.27 -10.40 0.11
N PHE A 37 7.12 -9.75 -0.08
CA PHE A 37 6.61 -8.73 0.83
C PHE A 37 6.19 -9.27 2.21
N ARG A 38 5.83 -10.56 2.31
CA ARG A 38 5.31 -11.15 3.55
C ARG A 38 6.39 -11.54 4.56
N SER A 39 7.62 -11.84 4.11
CA SER A 39 8.69 -12.38 4.96
C SER A 39 9.31 -11.35 5.91
N GLU A 40 9.28 -10.07 5.57
CA GLU A 40 10.03 -9.03 6.30
C GLU A 40 9.20 -8.23 7.32
N GLY A 41 7.96 -8.64 7.62
CA GLY A 41 7.08 -7.87 8.51
C GLY A 41 6.57 -6.55 7.90
N ARG A 42 6.94 -6.25 6.65
CA ARG A 42 6.48 -5.11 5.85
C ARG A 42 4.97 -5.08 5.68
N ASN A 43 4.31 -6.25 5.56
CA ASN A 43 2.85 -6.36 5.53
C ASN A 43 2.16 -5.72 6.74
N LYS A 44 2.71 -5.86 7.96
CA LYS A 44 2.12 -5.21 9.16
C LYS A 44 2.25 -3.70 9.11
N LEU A 45 3.41 -3.20 8.69
CA LEU A 45 3.65 -1.77 8.51
C LEU A 45 2.70 -1.21 7.45
N PHE A 46 2.58 -1.89 6.32
CA PHE A 46 1.71 -1.52 5.23
C PHE A 46 0.23 -1.50 5.61
N ARG A 47 -0.27 -2.58 6.24
CA ARG A 47 -1.66 -2.60 6.74
C ARG A 47 -1.93 -1.43 7.67
N LYS A 48 -0.95 -1.06 8.51
CA LYS A 48 -1.03 0.13 9.35
C LYS A 48 -1.01 1.42 8.53
N LEU A 49 -0.18 1.55 7.50
CA LEU A 49 -0.18 2.73 6.62
C LEU A 49 -1.52 2.88 5.88
N VAL A 50 -2.08 1.81 5.31
CA VAL A 50 -3.40 1.84 4.65
C VAL A 50 -4.48 2.25 5.64
N ALA A 51 -4.50 1.67 6.84
CA ALA A 51 -5.43 2.05 7.89
C ALA A 51 -5.26 3.50 8.36
N ASP A 52 -4.03 4.01 8.46
CA ASP A 52 -3.73 5.41 8.82
C ASP A 52 -4.12 6.39 7.69
N THR A 53 -4.08 5.92 6.43
CA THR A 53 -4.40 6.66 5.20
C THR A 53 -5.90 6.80 4.97
N SER A 54 -6.66 5.71 5.20
CA SER A 54 -8.10 5.65 4.99
C SER A 54 -8.87 6.86 5.57
N PRO A 55 -8.70 7.27 6.85
CA PRO A 55 -9.42 8.41 7.41
C PRO A 55 -8.92 9.76 6.92
N VAL A 56 -7.73 9.84 6.31
CA VAL A 56 -7.22 11.09 5.71
C VAL A 56 -7.83 11.30 4.33
N ILE A 57 -7.98 10.24 3.54
CA ILE A 57 -8.60 10.29 2.21
C ILE A 57 -10.13 10.32 2.29
N SER A 58 -10.70 9.56 3.23
CA SER A 58 -12.14 9.56 3.53
C SER A 58 -12.57 10.75 4.42
N GLY A 59 -11.59 11.51 4.94
CA GLY A 59 -11.84 12.64 5.81
C GLY A 59 -12.60 13.75 5.08
N PHE A 60 -13.83 14.01 5.53
CA PHE A 60 -14.63 15.14 5.08
C PHE A 60 -13.83 16.45 5.21
N ASN A 61 -13.64 17.16 4.10
CA ASN A 61 -12.99 18.46 4.10
C ASN A 61 -13.98 19.53 4.58
N VAL A 62 -14.10 19.69 5.91
CA VAL A 62 -15.06 20.61 6.53
C VAL A 62 -14.84 22.07 6.08
N GLU A 63 -13.62 22.42 5.67
CA GLU A 63 -13.27 23.75 5.14
C GLU A 63 -13.92 24.03 3.78
N GLU A 64 -14.22 22.99 2.99
CA GLU A 64 -14.93 23.09 1.71
C GLU A 64 -16.43 23.42 1.91
N PHE A 65 -17.00 23.00 3.05
CA PHE A 65 -18.40 23.26 3.40
C PHE A 65 -18.59 24.51 4.28
N PHE A 66 -17.58 24.91 5.05
CA PHE A 66 -17.67 26.02 6.00
C PHE A 66 -16.48 26.99 5.85
N PRO A 67 -16.62 28.03 5.01
CA PRO A 67 -15.55 29.00 4.69
C PRO A 67 -14.99 29.74 5.92
N PHE A 68 -15.77 29.87 6.99
CA PHE A 68 -15.33 30.49 8.24
C PHE A 68 -14.30 29.63 9.01
N LEU A 69 -14.35 28.30 8.87
CA LEU A 69 -13.38 27.39 9.50
C LEU A 69 -12.04 27.39 8.74
N ALA A 70 -12.05 27.60 7.42
CA ALA A 70 -10.84 27.84 6.64
C ALA A 70 -10.02 29.03 7.16
N ARG A 71 -10.68 30.02 7.78
CA ARG A 71 -10.02 31.20 8.36
C ARG A 71 -9.19 30.90 9.61
N PHE A 72 -9.49 29.82 10.33
CA PHE A 72 -8.69 29.40 11.48
C PHE A 72 -7.51 28.52 11.07
N GLY A 73 -7.57 27.83 9.92
CA GLY A 73 -6.45 27.13 9.28
C GLY A 73 -5.76 26.03 10.11
N VAL A 74 -6.23 25.77 11.33
CA VAL A 74 -5.67 24.77 12.24
C VAL A 74 -6.00 23.35 11.74
N ILE A 75 -7.22 23.16 11.24
CA ILE A 75 -7.66 21.88 10.66
C ILE A 75 -6.85 21.61 9.39
N SER A 76 -6.76 22.56 8.47
CA SER A 76 -5.89 22.50 7.28
C SER A 76 -4.45 22.14 7.62
N LYS A 77 -3.83 22.83 8.60
CA LYS A 77 -2.45 22.54 9.03
C LYS A 77 -2.29 21.16 9.64
N LEU A 78 -3.25 20.71 10.45
CA LEU A 78 -3.18 19.37 11.06
C LEU A 78 -3.34 18.27 10.01
N VAL A 79 -4.28 18.43 9.08
CA VAL A 79 -4.48 17.48 7.96
C VAL A 79 -3.24 17.46 7.07
N ARG A 80 -2.69 18.63 6.72
CA ARG A 80 -1.46 18.75 5.93
C ARG A 80 -0.27 18.07 6.60
N THR A 81 -0.03 18.34 7.88
CA THR A 81 1.08 17.70 8.61
C THR A 81 0.90 16.20 8.76
N LYS A 82 -0.33 15.71 8.94
CA LYS A 82 -0.64 14.27 8.95
C LYS A 82 -0.42 13.64 7.57
N SER A 83 -0.85 14.32 6.50
CA SER A 83 -0.65 13.90 5.12
C SER A 83 0.84 13.86 4.75
N GLU A 84 1.63 14.89 5.08
CA GLU A 84 3.08 14.92 4.83
C GLU A 84 3.82 13.78 5.56
N ARG A 85 3.44 13.48 6.81
CA ARG A 85 4.00 12.34 7.56
C ARG A 85 3.69 11.00 6.91
N LEU A 86 2.47 10.86 6.40
CA LEU A 86 2.02 9.64 5.74
C LEU A 86 2.67 9.48 4.37
N GLN A 87 2.80 10.57 3.61
CA GLN A 87 3.52 10.62 2.35
C GLN A 87 4.96 10.14 2.53
N ARG A 88 5.70 10.65 3.52
CA ARG A 88 7.08 10.19 3.81
C ARG A 88 7.16 8.70 4.12
N ARG A 89 6.21 8.18 4.90
CA ARG A 89 6.18 6.74 5.23
C ARG A 89 5.87 5.88 4.02
N TRP A 90 4.98 6.34 3.13
CA TRP A 90 4.71 5.67 1.86
C TRP A 90 5.92 5.72 0.94
N ASP A 91 6.57 6.87 0.84
CA ASP A 91 7.76 7.10 0.03
C ASP A 91 8.87 6.13 0.42
N GLU A 92 9.22 6.07 1.71
CA GLU A 92 10.23 5.14 2.24
C GLU A 92 9.87 3.66 1.99
N LEU A 93 8.60 3.29 2.11
CA LEU A 93 8.15 1.91 1.93
C LEU A 93 8.22 1.51 0.45
N LEU A 94 7.68 2.35 -0.44
CA LEU A 94 7.66 2.11 -1.88
C LEU A 94 9.05 2.20 -2.49
N ASP A 95 9.92 3.07 -1.97
CA ASP A 95 11.32 3.14 -2.39
C ASP A 95 12.04 1.83 -2.14
N ARG A 96 11.93 1.28 -0.92
CA ARG A 96 12.55 0.00 -0.60
C ARG A 96 12.00 -1.13 -1.47
N LEU A 97 10.68 -1.16 -1.68
CA LEU A 97 10.07 -2.16 -2.56
C LEU A 97 10.63 -2.08 -3.98
N ILE A 98 10.66 -0.89 -4.58
CA ILE A 98 11.19 -0.72 -5.94
C ILE A 98 12.67 -1.11 -5.98
N GLU A 99 13.47 -0.73 -4.97
CA GLU A 99 14.90 -1.07 -4.90
C GLU A 99 15.15 -2.58 -4.77
N ASP A 100 14.38 -3.28 -3.95
CA ASP A 100 14.48 -4.74 -3.79
C ASP A 100 14.21 -5.45 -5.12
N HIS A 101 13.19 -5.00 -5.87
CA HIS A 101 12.82 -5.61 -7.16
C HIS A 101 13.79 -5.22 -8.29
N ASP A 102 14.38 -4.01 -8.25
CA ASP A 102 15.43 -3.58 -9.20
C ASP A 102 16.72 -4.42 -9.01
N ASN A 103 17.04 -4.78 -7.75
CA ASN A 103 18.16 -5.66 -7.41
C ASN A 103 17.89 -7.13 -7.82
N GLU A 104 16.64 -7.60 -7.65
CA GLU A 104 16.21 -8.93 -8.07
C GLU A 104 16.20 -9.07 -9.59
N SER A 105 15.69 -8.08 -10.33
CA SER A 105 15.68 -8.09 -11.80
C SER A 105 17.11 -8.10 -12.38
N SER A 106 18.02 -7.33 -11.78
CA SER A 106 19.44 -7.32 -12.18
C SER A 106 20.14 -8.66 -11.94
N ALA A 107 19.73 -9.41 -10.92
CA ALA A 107 20.24 -10.75 -10.65
C ALA A 107 19.60 -11.82 -11.57
N ALA A 108 18.32 -11.66 -11.91
CA ALA A 108 17.59 -12.55 -12.81
C ALA A 108 18.07 -12.43 -14.28
N GLU A 109 18.51 -11.26 -14.73
CA GLU A 109 19.14 -11.14 -16.07
C GLU A 109 20.45 -11.96 -16.20
N ALA A 110 21.10 -12.32 -15.08
CA ALA A 110 22.30 -13.15 -15.06
C ALA A 110 22.00 -14.67 -15.02
N SER A 111 20.77 -15.07 -14.71
CA SER A 111 20.33 -16.46 -14.66
C SER A 111 18.91 -16.54 -15.18
N ASP A 112 18.71 -17.15 -16.37
CA ASP A 112 17.45 -17.33 -17.15
C ASP A 112 16.27 -17.91 -16.34
N ALA A 113 15.88 -17.23 -15.28
CA ALA A 113 14.89 -17.59 -14.29
C ALA A 113 13.76 -16.59 -14.43
N MET A 114 12.75 -16.98 -15.21
CA MET A 114 11.43 -16.33 -15.25
C MET A 114 10.76 -16.48 -13.88
N GLY A 115 11.14 -15.61 -12.94
CA GLY A 115 10.66 -15.58 -11.57
C GLY A 115 9.55 -14.54 -11.41
N GLY A 116 8.30 -15.03 -11.32
CA GLY A 116 7.15 -14.36 -10.72
C GLY A 116 6.92 -12.88 -11.06
N ASP A 117 6.27 -12.59 -12.19
CA ASP A 117 5.84 -11.24 -12.57
C ASP A 117 4.79 -10.68 -11.59
N ASP A 118 5.25 -10.03 -10.51
CA ASP A 118 4.40 -9.11 -9.76
C ASP A 118 4.29 -7.76 -10.47
N PHE A 119 3.36 -6.94 -10.00
CA PHE A 119 3.08 -5.66 -10.65
C PHE A 119 4.30 -4.72 -10.67
N ILE A 120 5.23 -4.83 -9.71
CA ILE A 120 6.46 -4.02 -9.71
C ILE A 120 7.39 -4.47 -10.85
N HIS A 121 7.57 -5.78 -11.06
CA HIS A 121 8.33 -6.31 -12.20
C HIS A 121 7.76 -5.82 -13.54
N VAL A 122 6.44 -5.80 -13.69
CA VAL A 122 5.78 -5.26 -14.89
C VAL A 122 6.05 -3.76 -15.05
N LEU A 123 5.97 -2.96 -13.98
CA LEU A 123 6.28 -1.53 -14.06
C LEU A 123 7.75 -1.26 -14.40
N LEU A 124 8.67 -2.11 -13.91
CA LEU A 124 10.10 -2.02 -14.19
C LEU A 124 10.42 -2.34 -15.66
N SER A 125 9.78 -3.35 -16.26
CA SER A 125 10.00 -3.69 -17.68
C SER A 125 9.58 -2.56 -18.62
N PHE A 126 8.51 -1.84 -18.27
CA PHE A 126 8.03 -0.68 -19.01
C PHE A 126 8.78 0.63 -18.71
N ARG A 127 9.76 0.62 -17.80
CA ARG A 127 10.54 1.82 -17.42
C ARG A 127 11.22 2.46 -18.63
N HIS A 128 11.85 1.65 -19.47
CA HIS A 128 12.58 2.12 -20.65
C HIS A 128 11.66 2.45 -21.84
N GLU A 129 10.55 1.75 -21.99
CA GLU A 129 9.61 1.95 -23.11
C GLU A 129 8.80 3.24 -22.96
N TYR A 130 8.32 3.54 -21.75
CA TYR A 130 7.44 4.69 -21.48
C TYR A 130 8.13 5.82 -20.69
N GLY A 131 9.42 5.68 -20.36
CA GLY A 131 10.13 6.66 -19.54
C GLY A 131 9.53 6.82 -18.14
N LEU A 132 9.07 5.71 -17.53
CA LEU A 132 8.49 5.76 -16.19
C LEU A 132 9.57 6.15 -15.18
N THR A 133 9.34 7.27 -14.49
CA THR A 133 10.22 7.67 -13.39
C THR A 133 9.87 6.88 -12.14
N ARG A 134 10.79 6.87 -11.17
CA ARG A 134 10.56 6.28 -9.85
C ARG A 134 9.33 6.87 -9.16
N GLU A 135 9.11 8.17 -9.32
CA GLU A 135 7.94 8.88 -8.80
C GLU A 135 6.64 8.45 -9.48
N HIS A 136 6.67 8.20 -10.81
CA HIS A 136 5.50 7.66 -11.51
C HIS A 136 5.13 6.26 -11.00
N MET A 137 6.11 5.39 -10.79
CA MET A 137 5.87 4.05 -10.24
C MET A 137 5.30 4.12 -8.81
N LYS A 138 5.89 4.95 -7.92
CA LYS A 138 5.35 5.17 -6.58
C LYS A 138 3.89 5.63 -6.61
N ALA A 139 3.57 6.58 -7.49
CA ALA A 139 2.20 7.09 -7.61
C ALA A 139 1.22 6.00 -8.07
N ILE A 140 1.60 5.20 -9.07
CA ILE A 140 0.77 4.08 -9.57
C ILE A 140 0.57 3.04 -8.47
N LEU A 141 1.64 2.63 -7.78
CA LEU A 141 1.58 1.66 -6.69
C LEU A 141 0.72 2.14 -5.53
N LEU A 142 0.85 3.41 -5.15
CA LEU A 142 0.03 4.02 -4.09
C LEU A 142 -1.46 3.97 -4.43
N VAL A 143 -1.82 4.26 -5.68
CA VAL A 143 -3.21 4.20 -6.14
C VAL A 143 -3.72 2.76 -6.17
N SER A 144 -2.95 1.82 -6.72
CA SER A 144 -3.34 0.39 -6.80
C SER A 144 -3.57 -0.28 -5.45
N VAL A 145 -2.99 0.28 -4.38
CA VAL A 145 -3.08 -0.24 -3.01
C VAL A 145 -4.25 0.33 -2.21
N LEU A 146 -4.69 1.54 -2.55
CA LEU A 146 -5.68 2.29 -1.78
C LEU A 146 -7.11 2.15 -2.33
N ILE A 147 -7.29 1.43 -3.44
CA ILE A 147 -8.58 1.10 -4.07
C ILE A 147 -9.04 -0.27 -3.57
#